data_AF-A0A254SGR4-F1
#
_entry.id   AF-A0A254SGR4-F1
#
_cell.length_a   1.000
_cell.length_b   1.000
_cell.length_c   1.000
_cell.angle_alpha   90.00
_cell.angle_beta   90.00
_cell.angle_gamma   90.00
#
_symmetry.space_group_name_H-M   'P 1'
#
loop_
_entity.id
_entity.type
_entity.pdbx_description
1 polymer ?
#
loop_
_entity_poly.entity_id
_entity_poly.type
_entity_poly.pdbx_seq_one_letter_code
_entity_poly.pdbx_strand_id
1 'polypeptide(L)'
;MNFKFKTGFTLMELMVYIALLGGIVLIAGQAFSDSTKMRIRTQSMLQANQIVGNVSSILKDDIAQLGAKSSTETDDPTITSMNVFSTAHMHDVYMDPDNITDSDKDSSSFIITQNDGGTGLDKITMRRLRYTSSGAYDAVEQVTWFVEDNVLKRACRTLVSNTEDENCPSTDSAIVIIAEGIDKFKITPAKPSTTVTMTSVLPSSSESVKAFKLISRFGDGNFEPINIDPPNGGETIRLSGFSMNYDFDANIPITNKDQIKANQVFLANQSDDITSWNFQCTQITLEPYIEYEISFSMPLTENDPSRMFCPGRDHMAVGFRYAENGNKPSSLSDFQFYPPTVGDSKDTGLRKMRFTTNETIEGVCLAFTFASFSPVASAGNINLANIKLRKIASSNYTFTDEILAIADKKNVKALKIEIAINKNGETGTETAIVSIPSNGPRD
;
A
#
# COMPACT_ATOMS: atom_id res chain seq x y z
N MET A 1 -40.78 71.65 -50.63
CA MET A 1 -40.15 72.31 -49.46
C MET A 1 -40.41 71.47 -48.22
N ASN A 2 -39.38 70.80 -47.71
CA ASN A 2 -39.04 70.62 -46.30
C ASN A 2 -37.89 69.61 -46.24
N PHE A 3 -36.66 70.10 -46.45
CA PHE A 3 -35.48 69.35 -46.05
C PHE A 3 -35.44 69.36 -44.53
N LYS A 4 -35.75 68.22 -43.90
CA LYS A 4 -35.40 67.99 -42.50
C LYS A 4 -33.87 68.00 -42.41
N PHE A 5 -33.32 68.98 -41.70
CA PHE A 5 -31.93 68.97 -41.26
C PHE A 5 -31.68 67.69 -40.46
N LYS A 6 -30.84 66.79 -40.97
CA LYS A 6 -30.13 65.84 -40.12
C LYS A 6 -29.08 66.66 -39.37
N THR A 7 -29.26 66.85 -38.07
CA THR A 7 -28.24 67.39 -37.18
C THR A 7 -26.97 66.56 -37.36
N GLY A 8 -25.94 67.20 -37.90
CA GLY A 8 -24.63 66.59 -38.08
C GLY A 8 -24.03 66.24 -36.73
N PHE A 9 -23.48 65.03 -36.64
CA PHE A 9 -22.67 64.58 -35.51
C PHE A 9 -21.57 65.61 -35.25
N THR A 10 -21.43 66.11 -34.02
CA THR A 10 -20.36 67.06 -33.71
C THR A 10 -19.01 66.33 -33.70
N LEU A 11 -17.94 67.00 -34.15
CA LEU A 11 -16.62 66.37 -34.31
C LEU A 11 -16.07 65.79 -32.98
N MET A 12 -16.41 66.40 -31.84
CA MET A 12 -16.10 65.86 -30.52
C MET A 12 -16.79 64.51 -30.25
N GLU A 13 -18.07 64.38 -30.62
CA GLU A 13 -18.83 63.15 -30.42
C GLU A 13 -18.23 62.01 -31.27
N LEU A 14 -17.82 62.29 -32.51
CA LEU A 14 -17.10 61.34 -33.36
C LEU A 14 -15.77 60.87 -32.74
N MET A 15 -14.99 61.79 -32.15
CA MET A 15 -13.71 61.44 -31.50
C MET A 15 -13.91 60.56 -30.28
N VAL A 16 -14.94 60.81 -29.46
CA VAL A 16 -15.28 59.97 -28.30
C VAL A 16 -15.69 58.57 -28.76
N TYR A 17 -16.47 58.44 -29.84
CA TYR A 17 -16.82 57.13 -30.40
C TYR A 17 -15.61 56.36 -30.91
N ILE A 18 -14.67 57.02 -31.60
CA ILE A 18 -13.43 56.38 -32.08
C ILE A 18 -12.56 55.95 -30.89
N ALA A 19 -12.44 56.77 -29.85
CA ALA A 19 -11.67 56.44 -28.65
C ALA A 19 -12.28 55.26 -27.88
N LEU A 20 -13.61 55.24 -27.72
CA LEU A 20 -14.32 54.11 -27.10
C LEU A 20 -14.18 52.83 -27.94
N LEU A 21 -14.30 52.92 -29.27
CA LEU A 21 -14.06 51.78 -30.16
C LEU A 21 -12.61 51.27 -30.05
N GLY A 22 -11.63 52.17 -30.02
CA GLY A 22 -10.22 51.80 -29.85
C GLY A 22 -9.96 51.07 -28.53
N GLY A 23 -10.54 51.54 -27.43
CA GLY A 23 -10.47 50.87 -26.13
C GLY A 23 -11.11 49.49 -26.14
N ILE A 24 -12.30 49.35 -26.73
CA ILE A 24 -13.01 48.07 -26.85
C ILE A 24 -12.22 47.07 -27.70
N VAL A 25 -11.65 47.51 -28.83
CA VAL A 25 -10.84 46.66 -29.72
C VAL A 25 -9.56 46.20 -29.03
N LEU A 26 -8.91 47.04 -28.23
CA LEU A 26 -7.73 46.66 -27.45
C LEU A 26 -8.07 45.60 -26.38
N ILE A 27 -9.15 45.82 -25.61
CA ILE A 27 -9.60 44.87 -24.58
C ILE A 27 -10.01 43.54 -25.23
N ALA A 28 -10.76 43.58 -26.33
CA ALA A 28 -11.14 42.38 -27.07
C ALA A 28 -9.91 41.66 -27.64
N GLY A 29 -8.96 42.39 -28.22
CA GLY A 29 -7.72 41.84 -28.76
C GLY A 29 -6.86 41.14 -27.70
N GLN A 30 -6.71 41.75 -26.52
CA GLN A 30 -6.04 41.13 -25.37
C GLN A 30 -6.80 39.89 -24.89
N ALA A 31 -8.12 39.98 -24.71
CA ALA A 31 -8.93 38.84 -24.28
C ALA A 31 -8.87 37.65 -25.27
N PHE A 32 -8.88 37.91 -26.58
CA PHE A 32 -8.72 36.86 -27.60
C PHE A 32 -7.30 36.27 -27.60
N SER A 33 -6.27 37.10 -27.43
CA SER A 33 -4.88 36.64 -27.36
C SER A 33 -4.65 35.76 -26.13
N ASP A 34 -5.12 36.19 -24.96
CA ASP A 34 -5.01 35.47 -23.70
C ASP A 34 -5.81 34.15 -23.73
N SER A 35 -7.02 34.16 -24.29
CA SER A 35 -7.83 32.96 -24.48
C SER A 35 -7.16 31.94 -25.41
N THR A 36 -6.58 32.40 -26.52
CA THR A 36 -5.86 31.53 -27.46
C THR A 36 -4.61 30.94 -26.82
N LYS A 37 -3.84 31.76 -26.10
CA LYS A 37 -2.65 31.31 -25.37
C LYS A 37 -3.02 30.29 -24.29
N MET A 38 -4.08 30.53 -23.53
CA MET A 38 -4.58 29.60 -22.51
C MET A 38 -5.01 28.26 -23.14
N ARG A 39 -5.71 28.29 -24.28
CA ARG A 39 -6.11 27.08 -25.00
C ARG A 39 -4.90 26.27 -25.46
N ILE A 40 -3.91 26.92 -26.09
CA ILE A 40 -2.70 26.25 -26.59
C ILE A 40 -1.90 25.64 -25.43
N ARG A 41 -1.75 26.36 -24.31
CA ARG A 41 -1.08 25.85 -23.10
C ARG A 41 -1.81 24.65 -22.51
N THR A 42 -3.13 24.75 -22.36
CA THR A 42 -3.95 23.66 -21.83
C THR A 42 -3.87 22.42 -22.72
N GLN A 43 -3.95 22.58 -24.05
CA GLN A 43 -3.79 21.47 -24.98
C GLN A 43 -2.38 20.86 -24.93
N SER A 44 -1.33 21.68 -24.82
CA SER A 44 0.05 21.20 -24.72
C SER A 44 0.27 20.44 -23.41
N MET A 45 -0.26 20.92 -22.29
CA MET A 45 -0.23 20.25 -20.99
C MET A 45 -0.98 18.91 -21.00
N LEU A 46 -2.18 18.87 -21.57
CA LEU A 46 -2.97 17.62 -21.68
C LEU A 46 -2.24 16.59 -22.55
N GLN A 47 -1.63 17.01 -23.66
CA GLN A 47 -0.83 16.13 -24.49
C GLN A 47 0.42 15.63 -23.76
N ALA A 48 1.13 16.50 -23.04
CA ALA A 48 2.29 16.11 -22.25
C ALA A 48 1.89 15.05 -21.20
N ASN A 49 0.82 15.28 -20.45
CA ASN A 49 0.31 14.31 -19.47
C ASN A 49 -0.13 12.99 -20.09
N GLN A 50 -0.76 13.02 -21.28
CA GLN A 50 -1.14 11.80 -21.98
C GLN A 50 0.09 10.99 -22.44
N ILE A 51 1.12 11.65 -22.97
CA ILE A 51 2.36 10.99 -23.39
C ILE A 51 3.05 10.39 -22.17
N VAL A 52 3.17 11.15 -21.08
CA VAL A 52 3.76 10.66 -19.82
C VAL A 52 3.00 9.44 -19.29
N GLY A 53 1.65 9.48 -19.28
CA GLY A 53 0.81 8.36 -18.86
C GLY A 53 1.02 7.09 -19.68
N ASN A 54 1.12 7.24 -21.00
CA ASN A 54 1.38 6.11 -21.90
C ASN A 54 2.77 5.50 -21.68
N VAL A 55 3.80 6.35 -21.55
CA VAL A 55 5.18 5.92 -21.25
C VAL A 55 5.20 5.16 -19.92
N SER A 56 4.58 5.73 -18.89
CA SER A 56 4.51 5.15 -17.55
C SER A 56 3.83 3.78 -17.55
N SER A 57 2.75 3.60 -18.32
CA SER A 57 2.06 2.31 -18.45
C SER A 57 2.95 1.24 -19.06
N ILE A 58 3.60 1.52 -20.20
CA ILE A 58 4.45 0.53 -20.90
C ILE A 58 5.65 0.16 -20.02
N LEU A 59 6.26 1.15 -19.37
CA LEU A 59 7.40 0.92 -18.50
C LEU A 59 7.02 0.16 -17.22
N LYS A 60 5.83 0.41 -16.65
CA LYS A 60 5.28 -0.37 -15.53
C LYS A 60 5.16 -1.84 -15.91
N ASP A 61 4.67 -2.14 -17.11
CA ASP A 61 4.50 -3.53 -17.57
C ASP A 61 5.85 -4.24 -17.74
N ASP A 62 6.86 -3.55 -18.29
CA ASP A 62 8.22 -4.11 -18.40
C ASP A 62 8.86 -4.34 -17.01
N ILE A 63 8.73 -3.39 -16.08
CA ILE A 63 9.32 -3.51 -14.73
C ILE A 63 8.59 -4.56 -13.89
N ALA A 64 7.28 -4.69 -14.02
CA ALA A 64 6.51 -5.71 -13.30
C ALA A 64 6.97 -7.14 -13.66
N GLN A 65 7.48 -7.32 -14.88
CA GLN A 65 8.01 -8.61 -15.34
C GLN A 65 9.40 -8.96 -14.78
N LEU A 66 10.08 -8.04 -14.08
CA LEU A 66 11.33 -8.35 -13.36
C LEU A 66 11.12 -9.45 -12.30
N GLY A 67 9.88 -9.57 -11.78
CA GLY A 67 9.45 -10.60 -10.84
C GLY A 67 9.42 -12.03 -11.39
N ALA A 68 9.32 -12.18 -12.70
CA ALA A 68 9.12 -13.48 -13.34
C ALA A 68 10.43 -14.29 -13.40
N LYS A 69 10.41 -15.49 -12.82
CA LYS A 69 11.55 -16.43 -12.78
C LYS A 69 11.17 -17.89 -12.97
N SER A 70 9.88 -18.17 -13.14
CA SER A 70 9.36 -19.52 -13.31
C SER A 70 8.37 -19.56 -14.45
N SER A 71 8.37 -20.66 -15.19
CA SER A 71 7.54 -20.88 -16.38
C SER A 71 7.04 -22.32 -16.41
N THR A 72 5.97 -22.58 -17.16
CA THR A 72 5.66 -23.96 -17.55
C THR A 72 6.55 -24.33 -18.75
N GLU A 73 7.13 -25.53 -18.78
CA GLU A 73 8.10 -25.91 -19.83
C GLU A 73 7.44 -26.44 -21.11
N THR A 74 6.17 -26.82 -21.05
CA THR A 74 5.49 -27.51 -22.17
C THR A 74 4.22 -26.79 -22.56
N ASP A 75 4.05 -26.56 -23.87
CA ASP A 75 2.85 -25.98 -24.50
C ASP A 75 1.89 -27.06 -25.03
N ASP A 76 2.05 -28.32 -24.60
CA ASP A 76 1.25 -29.46 -25.06
C ASP A 76 0.01 -29.65 -24.17
N PRO A 77 -1.19 -29.29 -24.66
CA PRO A 77 -2.43 -29.40 -23.89
C PRO A 77 -2.86 -30.85 -23.63
N THR A 78 -2.18 -31.84 -24.22
CA THR A 78 -2.50 -33.27 -24.06
C THR A 78 -1.71 -33.94 -22.93
N ILE A 79 -0.64 -33.32 -22.44
CA ILE A 79 0.17 -33.81 -21.33
C ILE A 79 -0.45 -33.31 -20.01
N THR A 80 -1.36 -34.10 -19.45
CA THR A 80 -2.02 -33.86 -18.15
C THR A 80 -1.13 -34.14 -16.94
N SER A 81 0.13 -34.54 -17.14
CA SER A 81 1.09 -34.74 -16.06
C SER A 81 1.63 -33.38 -15.59
N MET A 82 0.84 -32.72 -14.74
CA MET A 82 1.18 -31.55 -13.92
C MET A 82 1.88 -30.41 -14.69
N ASN A 83 1.18 -29.28 -14.86
CA ASN A 83 1.80 -27.98 -15.14
C ASN A 83 2.70 -27.58 -13.95
N VAL A 84 3.86 -28.23 -13.82
CA VAL A 84 4.86 -27.93 -12.81
C VAL A 84 5.57 -26.69 -13.28
N PHE A 85 5.45 -25.60 -12.53
CA PHE A 85 6.29 -24.44 -12.72
C PHE A 85 7.75 -24.85 -12.51
N SER A 86 8.56 -24.63 -13.54
CA SER A 86 9.98 -24.89 -13.57
C SER A 86 10.74 -23.58 -13.41
N THR A 87 11.93 -23.68 -12.82
CA THR A 87 12.91 -22.59 -12.67
C THR A 87 14.15 -22.85 -13.54
N ALA A 88 14.06 -23.72 -14.54
CA ALA A 88 15.19 -24.11 -15.39
C ALA A 88 15.88 -22.91 -16.06
N HIS A 89 15.09 -21.93 -16.53
CA HIS A 89 15.59 -20.72 -17.19
C HIS A 89 15.81 -19.56 -16.23
N MET A 90 15.64 -19.75 -14.90
CA MET A 90 15.80 -18.70 -13.90
C MET A 90 17.18 -18.03 -13.96
N HIS A 91 18.20 -18.85 -14.23
CA HIS A 91 19.59 -18.42 -14.32
C HIS A 91 19.83 -17.42 -15.44
N ASP A 92 19.18 -17.59 -16.59
CA ASP A 92 19.32 -16.74 -17.77
C ASP A 92 18.71 -15.34 -17.57
N VAL A 93 17.78 -15.20 -16.61
CA VAL A 93 17.12 -13.92 -16.28
C VAL A 93 17.96 -13.06 -15.33
N TYR A 94 18.97 -13.63 -14.68
CA TYR A 94 19.91 -12.86 -13.85
C TYR A 94 20.99 -12.21 -14.71
N MET A 95 21.51 -11.06 -14.27
CA MET A 95 22.45 -10.28 -15.07
C MET A 95 23.83 -10.94 -15.18
N ASP A 96 24.42 -11.35 -14.06
CA ASP A 96 25.70 -12.05 -13.99
C ASP A 96 25.74 -13.00 -12.78
N PRO A 97 24.98 -14.10 -12.81
CA PRO A 97 24.90 -15.03 -11.68
C PRO A 97 26.16 -15.89 -11.47
N ASP A 98 27.01 -16.06 -12.49
CA ASP A 98 28.16 -16.98 -12.50
C ASP A 98 29.51 -16.32 -12.19
N ASN A 99 29.52 -15.04 -11.81
CA ASN A 99 30.77 -14.34 -11.49
C ASN A 99 31.57 -15.08 -10.41
N ILE A 100 32.89 -15.21 -10.57
CA ILE A 100 33.72 -15.97 -9.63
C ILE A 100 33.83 -15.26 -8.27
N THR A 101 33.74 -13.92 -8.26
CA THR A 101 33.84 -13.10 -7.05
C THR A 101 32.44 -12.84 -6.46
N ASP A 102 32.20 -13.26 -5.21
CA ASP A 102 30.88 -13.12 -4.57
C ASP A 102 30.35 -11.69 -4.48
N SER A 103 31.23 -10.67 -4.43
CA SER A 103 30.81 -9.25 -4.43
C SER A 103 30.28 -8.78 -5.79
N ASP A 104 30.66 -9.45 -6.87
CA ASP A 104 30.37 -9.06 -8.25
C ASP A 104 29.31 -9.96 -8.90
N LYS A 105 28.83 -10.99 -8.18
CA LYS A 105 27.69 -11.81 -8.60
C LYS A 105 26.40 -10.99 -8.63
N ASP A 106 25.93 -10.67 -9.83
CA ASP A 106 24.67 -9.94 -10.03
C ASP A 106 23.51 -10.91 -10.26
N SER A 107 22.92 -11.39 -9.17
CA SER A 107 21.68 -12.18 -9.21
C SER A 107 20.41 -11.33 -9.31
N SER A 108 20.51 -10.06 -9.72
CA SER A 108 19.32 -9.26 -10.03
C SER A 108 18.96 -9.35 -11.51
N SER A 109 17.74 -8.96 -11.86
CA SER A 109 17.28 -8.92 -13.25
C SER A 109 17.34 -7.53 -13.87
N PHE A 110 18.07 -6.59 -13.26
CA PHE A 110 18.16 -5.22 -13.78
C PHE A 110 19.50 -4.55 -13.48
N ILE A 111 19.84 -3.56 -14.30
CA ILE A 111 20.96 -2.64 -14.09
C ILE A 111 20.41 -1.22 -14.29
N ILE A 112 20.60 -0.36 -13.29
CA ILE A 112 20.36 1.08 -13.40
C ILE A 112 21.72 1.75 -13.56
N THR A 113 21.89 2.50 -14.63
CA THR A 113 23.05 3.37 -14.85
C THR A 113 22.59 4.80 -14.69
N GLN A 114 22.99 5.44 -13.59
CA GLN A 114 22.78 6.87 -13.40
C GLN A 114 23.68 7.64 -14.36
N ASN A 115 23.19 8.74 -14.91
CA ASN A 115 23.99 9.57 -15.80
C ASN A 115 24.89 10.49 -14.94
N ASP A 116 26.21 10.41 -15.12
CA ASP A 116 27.24 11.05 -14.27
C ASP A 116 27.12 12.59 -14.19
N GLY A 117 26.29 13.22 -15.03
CA GLY A 117 26.04 14.66 -15.04
C GLY A 117 24.93 15.16 -14.11
N GLY A 118 24.24 14.29 -13.36
CA GLY A 118 23.16 14.70 -12.44
C GLY A 118 21.91 15.27 -13.12
N THR A 119 21.77 15.08 -14.43
CA THR A 119 20.65 15.57 -15.24
C THR A 119 19.35 14.80 -15.03
N GLY A 120 19.39 13.68 -14.30
CA GLY A 120 18.22 12.84 -14.05
C GLY A 120 17.70 12.16 -15.32
N LEU A 121 18.60 11.76 -16.23
CA LEU A 121 18.34 11.00 -17.45
C LEU A 121 18.97 9.61 -17.33
N ASP A 122 18.42 8.79 -16.44
CA ASP A 122 18.95 7.47 -16.10
C ASP A 122 18.74 6.47 -17.24
N LYS A 123 19.48 5.37 -17.20
CA LYS A 123 19.28 4.22 -18.09
C LYS A 123 18.94 3.00 -17.24
N ILE A 124 17.94 2.23 -17.66
CA ILE A 124 17.63 0.93 -17.06
C ILE A 124 17.69 -0.17 -18.11
N THR A 125 18.45 -1.22 -17.82
CA THR A 125 18.48 -2.47 -18.58
C THR A 125 17.88 -3.57 -17.71
N MET A 126 16.98 -4.37 -18.28
CA MET A 126 16.17 -5.37 -17.59
C MET A 126 16.20 -6.67 -18.36
N ARG A 127 16.16 -7.81 -17.65
CA ARG A 127 15.96 -9.14 -18.23
C ARG A 127 14.62 -9.69 -17.77
N ARG A 128 13.84 -10.25 -18.70
CA ARG A 128 12.49 -10.77 -18.45
C ARG A 128 12.23 -12.06 -19.23
N LEU A 129 11.30 -12.87 -18.74
CA LEU A 129 10.79 -14.04 -19.44
C LEU A 129 9.62 -13.61 -20.35
N ARG A 130 9.64 -14.09 -21.60
CA ARG A 130 8.51 -14.07 -22.51
C ARG A 130 7.81 -15.42 -22.45
N TYR A 131 6.49 -15.37 -22.38
CA TYR A 131 5.63 -16.55 -22.35
C TYR A 131 4.84 -16.69 -23.64
N THR A 132 4.53 -17.92 -24.02
CA THR A 132 3.53 -18.21 -25.07
C THR A 132 2.12 -17.88 -24.56
N SER A 133 1.11 -17.93 -25.44
CA SER A 133 -0.29 -17.66 -25.08
C SER A 133 -0.87 -18.60 -24.00
N SER A 134 -0.24 -19.76 -23.77
CA SER A 134 -0.65 -20.71 -22.74
C SER A 134 0.08 -20.50 -21.39
N GLY A 135 1.06 -19.60 -21.34
CA GLY A 135 1.90 -19.37 -20.16
C GLY A 135 3.20 -20.20 -20.14
N ALA A 136 3.50 -20.94 -21.22
CA ALA A 136 4.75 -21.69 -21.34
C ALA A 136 5.95 -20.80 -21.65
N TYR A 137 7.15 -21.28 -21.31
CA TYR A 137 8.41 -20.61 -21.63
C TYR A 137 8.59 -20.45 -23.14
N ASP A 138 8.98 -19.25 -23.57
CA ASP A 138 9.30 -18.97 -24.97
C ASP A 138 10.68 -18.33 -25.15
N ALA A 139 10.99 -17.29 -24.39
CA ALA A 139 12.28 -16.59 -24.51
C ALA A 139 12.71 -15.87 -23.23
N VAL A 140 13.99 -15.52 -23.17
CA VAL A 140 14.54 -14.50 -22.27
C VAL A 140 14.92 -13.28 -23.10
N GLU A 141 14.33 -12.14 -22.77
CA GLU A 141 14.54 -10.86 -23.43
C GLU A 141 15.29 -9.89 -22.53
N GLN A 142 16.16 -9.09 -23.14
CA GLN A 142 16.77 -7.92 -22.54
C GLN A 142 16.12 -6.64 -23.09
N VAL A 143 15.48 -5.88 -22.20
CA VAL A 143 14.85 -4.60 -22.52
C VAL A 143 15.67 -3.48 -21.91
N THR A 144 15.97 -2.44 -22.69
CA THR A 144 16.73 -1.28 -22.24
C THR A 144 15.98 0.01 -22.53
N TRP A 145 15.81 0.84 -21.51
CA TRP A 145 15.23 2.17 -21.61
C TRP A 145 16.31 3.22 -21.39
N PHE A 146 16.39 4.19 -22.28
CA PHE A 146 17.40 5.25 -22.23
C PHE A 146 16.91 6.51 -22.96
N VAL A 147 17.47 7.65 -22.59
CA VAL A 147 17.21 8.94 -23.24
C VAL A 147 18.44 9.34 -24.05
N GLU A 148 18.22 9.70 -25.31
CA GLU A 148 19.24 10.24 -26.21
C GLU A 148 18.62 11.41 -26.97
N ASP A 149 19.30 12.57 -27.00
CA ASP A 149 18.80 13.80 -27.64
C ASP A 149 17.38 14.22 -27.19
N ASN A 150 17.08 14.12 -25.89
CA ASN A 150 15.75 14.35 -25.30
C ASN A 150 14.63 13.42 -25.83
N VAL A 151 15.00 12.28 -26.41
CA VAL A 151 14.05 11.26 -26.89
C VAL A 151 14.20 10.00 -26.05
N LEU A 152 13.10 9.55 -25.42
CA LEU A 152 13.03 8.27 -24.72
C LEU A 152 12.91 7.15 -25.74
N LYS A 153 13.87 6.23 -25.70
CA LYS A 153 13.94 5.05 -26.56
C LYS A 153 13.83 3.78 -25.71
N ARG A 154 13.14 2.78 -26.25
CA ARG A 154 13.07 1.42 -25.72
C ARG A 154 13.75 0.49 -26.71
N ALA A 155 14.80 -0.19 -26.29
CA ALA A 155 15.50 -1.21 -27.07
C ALA A 155 15.15 -2.61 -26.54
N CYS A 156 14.90 -3.57 -27.42
CA CYS A 156 14.66 -4.96 -27.05
C CYS A 156 15.57 -5.92 -27.82
N ARG A 157 16.11 -6.92 -27.14
CA ARG A 157 16.93 -7.98 -27.72
C ARG A 157 16.65 -9.30 -27.05
N THR A 158 16.51 -10.37 -27.82
CA THR A 158 16.40 -11.74 -27.30
C THR A 158 17.79 -12.31 -26.97
N LEU A 159 17.94 -12.89 -25.77
CA LEU A 159 19.18 -13.54 -25.34
C LEU A 159 19.15 -15.04 -25.63
N VAL A 160 18.05 -15.68 -25.25
CA VAL A 160 17.80 -17.12 -25.43
C VAL A 160 16.35 -17.27 -25.84
N SER A 161 16.06 -18.07 -26.86
CA SER A 161 14.67 -18.33 -27.25
C SER A 161 14.48 -19.64 -28.00
N ASN A 162 13.25 -20.15 -27.90
CA ASN A 162 12.73 -21.20 -28.75
C ASN A 162 12.21 -20.66 -30.10
N THR A 163 11.81 -19.38 -30.17
CA THR A 163 11.20 -18.75 -31.36
C THR A 163 11.68 -17.31 -31.60
N GLU A 164 12.07 -16.99 -32.84
CA GLU A 164 12.48 -15.63 -33.19
C GLU A 164 11.29 -14.65 -33.16
N ASP A 165 11.55 -13.41 -32.69
CA ASP A 165 10.59 -12.31 -32.66
C ASP A 165 11.13 -11.12 -33.45
N GLU A 166 10.34 -10.62 -34.40
CA GLU A 166 10.69 -9.40 -35.12
C GLU A 166 10.72 -8.16 -34.19
N ASN A 167 9.95 -8.16 -33.10
CA ASN A 167 9.91 -7.06 -32.15
C ASN A 167 11.10 -7.05 -31.17
N CYS A 168 11.76 -8.20 -31.00
CA CYS A 168 12.88 -8.41 -30.08
C CYS A 168 13.88 -9.38 -30.73
N PRO A 169 14.68 -8.95 -31.71
CA PRO A 169 15.58 -9.83 -32.46
C PRO A 169 16.71 -10.38 -31.58
N SER A 170 17.30 -11.51 -31.97
CA SER A 170 18.45 -12.11 -31.26
C SER A 170 19.79 -11.45 -31.58
N THR A 171 19.96 -10.90 -32.80
CA THR A 171 21.21 -10.33 -33.30
C THR A 171 21.43 -8.87 -32.87
N ASP A 172 20.52 -7.98 -33.28
CA ASP A 172 20.59 -6.54 -33.00
C ASP A 172 19.39 -6.10 -32.16
N SER A 173 19.60 -5.11 -31.29
CA SER A 173 18.51 -4.58 -30.46
C SER A 173 17.54 -3.77 -31.32
N ALA A 174 16.26 -4.16 -31.36
CA ALA A 174 15.22 -3.36 -31.99
C ALA A 174 14.94 -2.12 -31.14
N ILE A 175 15.19 -0.93 -31.69
CA ILE A 175 15.02 0.35 -30.99
C ILE A 175 13.72 1.00 -31.45
N VAL A 176 12.85 1.31 -30.48
CA VAL A 176 11.58 2.01 -30.69
C VAL A 176 11.62 3.35 -29.97
N ILE A 177 11.21 4.41 -30.67
CA ILE A 177 11.03 5.75 -30.09
C ILE A 177 9.68 5.77 -29.36
N ILE A 178 9.70 6.08 -28.06
CA ILE A 178 8.48 6.07 -27.23
C ILE A 178 7.95 7.50 -27.03
N ALA A 179 8.84 8.45 -26.73
CA ALA A 179 8.45 9.83 -26.48
C ALA A 179 9.58 10.81 -26.78
N GLU A 180 9.22 12.04 -27.16
CA GLU A 180 10.14 13.14 -27.41
C GLU A 180 9.94 14.25 -26.36
N GLY A 181 10.95 15.10 -26.16
CA GLY A 181 10.88 16.22 -25.24
C GLY A 181 11.01 15.79 -23.77
N ILE A 182 11.81 14.76 -23.49
CA ILE A 182 12.07 14.31 -22.12
C ILE A 182 12.98 15.29 -21.41
N ASP A 183 12.47 15.92 -20.35
CA ASP A 183 13.24 16.78 -19.46
C ASP A 183 13.82 15.99 -18.27
N LYS A 184 13.14 14.91 -17.85
CA LYS A 184 13.56 14.07 -16.73
C LYS A 184 13.12 12.63 -16.94
N PHE A 185 14.01 11.69 -16.66
CA PHE A 185 13.76 10.26 -16.59
C PHE A 185 14.64 9.66 -15.48
N LYS A 186 14.15 9.73 -14.24
CA LYS A 186 14.88 9.29 -13.05
C LYS A 186 14.31 7.98 -12.51
N ILE A 187 15.18 7.05 -12.14
CA ILE A 187 14.83 5.75 -11.58
C ILE A 187 15.52 5.59 -10.24
N THR A 188 14.73 5.53 -9.19
CA THR A 188 15.22 5.33 -7.82
C THR A 188 14.82 3.94 -7.34
N PRO A 189 15.79 3.03 -7.08
CA PRO A 189 15.48 1.73 -6.54
C PRO A 189 15.11 1.83 -5.06
N ALA A 190 14.30 0.89 -4.59
CA ALA A 190 13.97 0.77 -3.20
C ALA A 190 14.24 -0.61 -2.63
N LYS A 191 14.84 -0.60 -1.46
CA LYS A 191 14.88 -1.74 -0.55
C LYS A 191 13.66 -1.68 0.36
N PRO A 192 13.18 -2.81 0.90
CA PRO A 192 12.27 -2.80 2.03
C PRO A 192 12.83 -1.87 3.12
N SER A 193 12.00 -0.95 3.62
CA SER A 193 12.35 -0.06 4.75
C SER A 193 12.73 -0.82 6.02
N THR A 194 12.42 -2.10 6.04
CA THR A 194 12.67 -3.01 7.15
C THR A 194 13.31 -4.29 6.62
N THR A 195 14.48 -4.66 7.15
CA THR A 195 15.01 -6.05 7.15
C THR A 195 14.20 -6.97 8.05
N VAL A 196 12.98 -6.58 8.40
CA VAL A 196 12.12 -7.28 9.32
C VAL A 196 11.41 -8.36 8.51
N THR A 197 11.99 -9.56 8.52
CA THR A 197 11.26 -10.83 8.38
C THR A 197 9.91 -10.68 9.09
N MET A 198 8.81 -11.27 8.61
CA MET A 198 7.52 -11.19 9.34
C MET A 198 7.73 -11.53 10.82
N THR A 199 7.87 -10.49 11.66
CA THR A 199 8.14 -10.68 13.09
C THR A 199 6.81 -10.56 13.76
N SER A 200 6.39 -11.67 14.36
CA SER A 200 5.44 -11.61 15.45
C SER A 200 5.96 -10.59 16.47
N VAL A 201 5.11 -9.65 16.87
CA VAL A 201 5.37 -8.66 17.92
C VAL A 201 4.69 -9.12 19.21
N LEU A 202 3.50 -9.73 19.08
CA LEU A 202 2.71 -10.29 20.18
C LEU A 202 2.15 -11.66 19.78
N PRO A 203 1.97 -12.61 20.71
CA PRO A 203 2.27 -12.50 22.14
C PRO A 203 3.76 -12.67 22.45
N SER A 204 4.53 -13.17 21.49
CA SER A 204 5.99 -13.21 21.56
C SER A 204 6.59 -12.91 20.19
N SER A 205 7.92 -12.72 20.15
CA SER A 205 8.69 -12.59 18.92
C SER A 205 8.79 -13.88 18.09
N SER A 206 8.41 -15.03 18.66
CA SER A 206 8.43 -16.34 18.02
C SER A 206 7.02 -16.79 17.60
N GLU A 207 6.87 -17.21 16.34
CA GLU A 207 5.58 -17.72 15.82
C GLU A 207 5.14 -19.07 16.42
N SER A 208 6.05 -19.79 17.09
CA SER A 208 5.75 -21.06 17.76
C SER A 208 5.02 -20.88 19.09
N VAL A 209 5.08 -19.68 19.69
CA VAL A 209 4.43 -19.39 20.97
C VAL A 209 3.06 -18.77 20.70
N LYS A 210 2.00 -19.54 20.97
CA LYS A 210 0.60 -19.13 20.79
C LYS A 210 -0.11 -18.78 22.09
N ALA A 211 0.46 -19.17 23.23
CA ALA A 211 -0.12 -18.89 24.52
C ALA A 211 -0.01 -17.39 24.85
N PHE A 212 -1.06 -16.86 25.47
CA PHE A 212 -1.11 -15.48 25.95
C PHE A 212 -1.92 -15.40 27.24
N LYS A 213 -1.78 -14.29 27.97
CA LYS A 213 -2.58 -13.97 29.14
C LYS A 213 -3.38 -12.70 28.87
N LEU A 214 -4.58 -12.62 29.46
CA LEU A 214 -5.38 -11.40 29.49
C LEU A 214 -5.49 -10.91 30.92
N ILE A 215 -5.46 -9.60 31.10
CA ILE A 215 -5.54 -8.96 32.42
C ILE A 215 -6.66 -7.93 32.38
N SER A 216 -7.59 -8.03 33.32
CA SER A 216 -8.70 -7.07 33.42
C SER A 216 -8.22 -5.72 33.92
N ARG A 217 -8.70 -4.66 33.27
CA ARG A 217 -8.72 -3.31 33.85
C ARG A 217 -9.78 -3.28 34.96
N PHE A 218 -9.44 -2.71 36.11
CA PHE A 218 -10.38 -2.46 37.20
C PHE A 218 -9.85 -1.32 38.08
N GLY A 219 -10.74 -0.70 38.88
CA GLY A 219 -10.39 0.42 39.77
C GLY A 219 -10.48 1.81 39.14
N ASP A 220 -10.65 1.89 37.82
CA ASP A 220 -10.96 3.12 37.09
C ASP A 220 -12.48 3.23 36.91
N GLY A 221 -13.09 4.36 37.29
CA GLY A 221 -14.53 4.46 37.64
C GLY A 221 -15.56 3.75 36.73
N ASN A 222 -15.40 3.81 35.41
CA ASN A 222 -16.36 3.22 34.46
C ASN A 222 -15.96 1.81 33.98
N PHE A 223 -14.83 1.26 34.44
CA PHE A 223 -14.32 -0.05 34.04
C PHE A 223 -14.50 -1.09 35.14
N GLU A 224 -15.35 -2.08 34.86
CA GLU A 224 -15.61 -3.19 35.76
C GLU A 224 -14.71 -4.39 35.44
N PRO A 225 -14.32 -5.19 36.46
CA PRO A 225 -13.59 -6.41 36.22
C PRO A 225 -14.42 -7.41 35.41
N ILE A 226 -13.73 -8.24 34.63
CA ILE A 226 -14.32 -9.35 33.88
C ILE A 226 -13.68 -10.68 34.31
N ASN A 227 -14.44 -11.77 34.23
CA ASN A 227 -13.91 -13.09 34.51
C ASN A 227 -13.08 -13.60 33.33
N ILE A 228 -11.86 -14.04 33.60
CA ILE A 228 -10.88 -14.52 32.62
C ILE A 228 -10.52 -15.96 32.97
N ASP A 229 -10.72 -16.88 32.03
CA ASP A 229 -10.48 -18.32 32.23
C ASP A 229 -9.75 -18.93 31.01
N PRO A 230 -8.58 -19.57 31.18
CA PRO A 230 -7.81 -19.70 32.42
C PRO A 230 -7.16 -18.38 32.88
N PRO A 231 -7.11 -18.09 34.20
CA PRO A 231 -6.56 -16.83 34.73
C PRO A 231 -5.04 -16.70 34.51
N ASN A 232 -4.34 -17.82 34.36
CA ASN A 232 -2.89 -17.87 34.11
C ASN A 232 -2.52 -17.85 32.63
N GLY A 233 -3.47 -17.64 31.73
CA GLY A 233 -3.22 -17.64 30.29
C GLY A 233 -3.23 -19.04 29.65
N GLY A 234 -3.22 -19.07 28.32
CA GLY A 234 -3.38 -20.26 27.48
C GLY A 234 -3.47 -19.89 26.00
N GLU A 235 -3.70 -20.86 25.11
CA GLU A 235 -3.87 -20.60 23.67
C GLU A 235 -5.27 -20.05 23.32
N THR A 236 -6.25 -20.35 24.18
CA THR A 236 -7.63 -19.86 24.10
C THR A 236 -8.04 -19.35 25.48
N ILE A 237 -8.54 -18.13 25.54
CA ILE A 237 -9.02 -17.48 26.77
C ILE A 237 -10.51 -17.18 26.63
N ARG A 238 -11.29 -17.58 27.63
CA ARG A 238 -12.70 -17.28 27.77
C ARG A 238 -12.90 -16.06 28.65
N LEU A 239 -13.67 -15.10 28.14
CA LEU A 239 -14.13 -13.91 28.83
C LEU A 239 -15.61 -14.05 29.15
N SER A 240 -16.01 -13.76 30.39
CA SER A 240 -17.40 -13.87 30.85
C SER A 240 -17.71 -12.87 31.97
N GLY A 241 -19.00 -12.63 32.25
CA GLY A 241 -19.41 -11.67 33.27
C GLY A 241 -19.26 -10.22 32.81
N PHE A 242 -19.69 -9.92 31.59
CA PHE A 242 -19.65 -8.55 31.07
C PHE A 242 -20.60 -7.63 31.85
N SER A 243 -20.17 -6.39 32.02
CA SER A 243 -21.01 -5.32 32.52
C SER A 243 -22.18 -5.05 31.57
N MET A 244 -23.35 -4.76 32.15
CA MET A 244 -24.60 -4.57 31.43
C MET A 244 -25.10 -3.14 31.62
N ASN A 245 -25.37 -2.46 30.50
CA ASN A 245 -25.86 -1.09 30.45
C ASN A 245 -27.35 -1.04 30.06
N TYR A 246 -28.16 -1.80 30.80
CA TYR A 246 -29.59 -1.90 30.59
C TYR A 246 -30.33 -1.72 31.90
N ASP A 247 -31.32 -0.82 31.91
CA ASP A 247 -32.22 -0.62 33.03
C ASP A 247 -33.44 -1.56 32.85
N PHE A 248 -33.54 -2.58 33.71
CA PHE A 248 -34.65 -3.52 33.68
C PHE A 248 -35.97 -2.93 34.17
N ASP A 249 -35.92 -1.93 35.07
CA ASP A 249 -37.12 -1.31 35.62
C ASP A 249 -37.75 -0.35 34.59
N ALA A 250 -36.91 0.40 33.88
CA ALA A 250 -37.34 1.31 32.82
C ALA A 250 -37.43 0.64 31.43
N ASN A 251 -36.94 -0.59 31.29
CA ASN A 251 -36.87 -1.37 30.05
C ASN A 251 -36.20 -0.61 28.88
N ILE A 252 -35.11 0.11 29.18
CA ILE A 252 -34.35 0.92 28.21
C ILE A 252 -32.84 0.79 28.44
N PRO A 253 -32.00 1.01 27.40
CA PRO A 253 -30.56 1.15 27.58
C PRO A 253 -30.20 2.36 28.44
N ILE A 254 -29.18 2.23 29.27
CA ILE A 254 -28.62 3.37 30.03
C ILE A 254 -27.99 4.35 29.03
N THR A 255 -28.43 5.61 29.05
CA THR A 255 -27.94 6.66 28.13
C THR A 255 -27.03 7.69 28.82
N ASN A 256 -27.04 7.74 30.15
CA ASN A 256 -26.17 8.63 30.91
C ASN A 256 -24.72 8.14 30.85
N LYS A 257 -23.84 8.92 30.22
CA LYS A 257 -22.42 8.58 30.03
C LYS A 257 -21.67 8.28 31.33
N ASP A 258 -22.04 8.94 32.43
CA ASP A 258 -21.38 8.76 33.73
C ASP A 258 -21.79 7.44 34.42
N GLN A 259 -22.80 6.75 33.89
CA GLN A 259 -23.29 5.47 34.40
C GLN A 259 -22.98 4.31 33.44
N ILE A 260 -22.42 4.59 32.25
CA ILE A 260 -22.05 3.56 31.29
C ILE A 260 -20.81 2.86 31.79
N LYS A 261 -20.95 1.56 32.03
CA LYS A 261 -19.88 0.65 32.41
C LYS A 261 -19.33 -0.06 31.18
N ALA A 262 -18.04 -0.34 31.22
CA ALA A 262 -17.35 -1.12 30.20
C ALA A 262 -16.43 -2.14 30.86
N ASN A 263 -16.04 -3.16 30.11
CA ASN A 263 -14.96 -4.05 30.48
C ASN A 263 -13.81 -3.82 29.51
N GLN A 264 -12.59 -3.86 30.03
CA GLN A 264 -11.39 -3.78 29.20
C GLN A 264 -10.38 -4.81 29.69
N VAL A 265 -9.78 -5.54 28.77
CA VAL A 265 -8.71 -6.50 29.06
C VAL A 265 -7.50 -6.20 28.20
N PHE A 266 -6.31 -6.37 28.78
CA PHE A 266 -5.04 -6.14 28.13
C PHE A 266 -4.31 -7.45 27.88
N LEU A 267 -3.58 -7.50 26.77
CA LEU A 267 -2.67 -8.61 26.49
C LEU A 267 -1.43 -8.51 27.39
N ALA A 268 -1.04 -9.63 27.99
CA ALA A 268 0.12 -9.76 28.85
C ALA A 268 0.86 -11.08 28.60
N ASN A 269 2.10 -11.16 29.09
CA ASN A 269 2.86 -12.39 29.05
C ASN A 269 2.38 -13.35 30.15
N GLN A 270 2.59 -14.65 29.93
CA GLN A 270 2.07 -15.70 30.81
C GLN A 270 2.70 -15.69 32.23
N SER A 271 3.87 -15.06 32.38
CA SER A 271 4.70 -15.07 33.59
C SER A 271 4.41 -13.96 34.60
N ASP A 272 3.56 -12.99 34.28
CA ASP A 272 3.43 -11.78 35.10
C ASP A 272 2.47 -12.03 36.28
N ASP A 273 2.84 -11.56 37.49
CA ASP A 273 2.13 -11.76 38.78
C ASP A 273 0.71 -11.14 38.80
N ILE A 274 0.10 -10.88 39.96
CA ILE A 274 -1.18 -10.15 40.07
C ILE A 274 -0.89 -8.72 40.56
N THR A 275 -0.54 -7.81 39.65
CA THR A 275 -0.37 -6.37 39.92
C THR A 275 -1.27 -5.54 39.00
N SER A 276 -1.22 -4.21 39.11
CA SER A 276 -2.00 -3.30 38.27
C SER A 276 -1.71 -3.50 36.77
N TRP A 277 -2.77 -3.47 35.94
CA TRP A 277 -2.75 -3.83 34.52
C TRP A 277 -1.68 -3.06 33.70
N ASN A 278 -1.40 -1.81 34.07
CA ASN A 278 -0.47 -0.92 33.37
C ASN A 278 0.99 -1.38 33.40
N PHE A 279 1.39 -2.12 34.43
CA PHE A 279 2.74 -2.66 34.55
C PHE A 279 2.89 -4.05 33.92
N GLN A 280 1.77 -4.74 33.69
CA GLN A 280 1.77 -6.15 33.28
C GLN A 280 1.42 -6.35 31.81
N CYS A 281 0.80 -5.35 31.18
CA CYS A 281 0.51 -5.46 29.76
C CYS A 281 1.81 -5.43 28.95
N THR A 282 1.86 -6.22 27.88
CA THR A 282 3.03 -6.27 27.00
C THR A 282 3.10 -4.96 26.22
N GLN A 283 3.99 -4.07 26.65
CA GLN A 283 4.21 -2.78 26.02
C GLN A 283 4.93 -2.95 24.68
N ILE A 284 4.46 -2.21 23.68
CA ILE A 284 5.05 -2.20 22.34
C ILE A 284 5.23 -0.76 21.87
N THR A 285 6.10 -0.60 20.87
CA THR A 285 6.27 0.63 20.11
C THR A 285 5.78 0.42 18.69
N LEU A 286 4.85 1.26 18.25
CA LEU A 286 4.36 1.31 16.88
C LEU A 286 5.15 2.38 16.12
N GLU A 287 5.97 1.93 15.19
CA GLU A 287 6.78 2.80 14.34
C GLU A 287 5.96 3.41 13.19
N PRO A 288 6.26 4.65 12.78
CA PRO A 288 5.55 5.35 11.72
C PRO A 288 5.77 4.65 10.38
N TYR A 289 4.73 4.68 9.55
CA TYR A 289 4.72 4.13 8.20
C TYR A 289 5.10 2.65 8.14
N ILE A 290 4.82 1.87 9.18
CA ILE A 290 4.90 0.41 9.15
C ILE A 290 3.49 -0.17 9.16
N GLU A 291 3.21 -1.14 8.27
CA GLU A 291 1.96 -1.88 8.32
C GLU A 291 2.04 -2.97 9.40
N TYR A 292 1.08 -2.91 10.31
CA TYR A 292 0.86 -3.92 11.33
C TYR A 292 -0.42 -4.67 11.02
N GLU A 293 -0.45 -5.97 11.33
CA GLU A 293 -1.67 -6.77 11.32
C GLU A 293 -1.96 -7.31 12.71
N ILE A 294 -3.14 -6.99 13.24
CA ILE A 294 -3.76 -7.67 14.37
C ILE A 294 -4.55 -8.84 13.79
N SER A 295 -4.30 -10.05 14.28
CA SER A 295 -5.12 -11.21 13.94
C SER A 295 -5.46 -12.00 15.20
N PHE A 296 -6.70 -12.47 15.31
CA PHE A 296 -7.14 -13.37 16.37
C PHE A 296 -8.31 -14.20 15.88
N SER A 297 -8.54 -15.36 16.48
CA SER A 297 -9.72 -16.19 16.23
C SER A 297 -10.70 -16.03 17.38
N MET A 298 -11.97 -15.91 17.04
CA MET A 298 -13.09 -15.99 17.96
C MET A 298 -13.94 -17.21 17.58
N PRO A 299 -13.57 -18.40 18.08
CA PRO A 299 -14.26 -19.62 17.70
C PRO A 299 -15.74 -19.56 18.13
N LEU A 300 -16.62 -20.09 17.27
CA LEU A 300 -18.04 -20.13 17.56
C LEU A 300 -18.30 -20.99 18.80
N THR A 301 -19.08 -20.44 19.72
CA THR A 301 -19.64 -21.18 20.85
C THR A 301 -21.11 -21.42 20.57
N GLU A 302 -21.50 -22.68 20.40
CA GLU A 302 -22.89 -23.04 20.10
C GLU A 302 -23.83 -22.56 21.22
N ASN A 303 -24.97 -22.00 20.83
CA ASN A 303 -26.03 -21.53 21.74
C ASN A 303 -25.58 -20.48 22.79
N ASP A 304 -24.46 -19.79 22.58
CA ASP A 304 -24.01 -18.77 23.51
C ASP A 304 -24.83 -17.47 23.41
N PRO A 305 -25.24 -16.86 24.53
CA PRO A 305 -25.99 -15.59 24.54
C PRO A 305 -25.29 -14.41 23.84
N SER A 306 -23.96 -14.44 23.71
CA SER A 306 -23.19 -13.43 22.96
C SER A 306 -23.59 -13.33 21.49
N ARG A 307 -24.26 -14.36 20.93
CA ARG A 307 -24.81 -14.33 19.57
C ARG A 307 -25.94 -13.31 19.39
N MET A 308 -26.56 -12.87 20.48
CA MET A 308 -27.58 -11.81 20.47
C MET A 308 -26.98 -10.40 20.47
N PHE A 309 -25.67 -10.28 20.22
CA PHE A 309 -24.99 -9.01 20.05
C PHE A 309 -25.64 -8.18 18.94
N CYS A 310 -25.92 -6.91 19.23
CA CYS A 310 -26.54 -5.97 18.29
C CYS A 310 -25.53 -4.92 17.82
N PRO A 311 -24.98 -5.04 16.58
CA PRO A 311 -24.11 -4.01 16.01
C PRO A 311 -24.76 -2.62 16.05
N GLY A 312 -23.98 -1.59 16.41
CA GLY A 312 -24.46 -0.22 16.54
C GLY A 312 -25.10 0.11 17.89
N ARG A 313 -25.47 -0.90 18.70
CA ARG A 313 -25.92 -0.72 20.09
C ARG A 313 -24.89 -1.24 21.07
N ASP A 314 -24.46 -2.49 20.90
CA ASP A 314 -23.39 -3.10 21.68
C ASP A 314 -22.02 -2.76 21.07
N HIS A 315 -20.98 -2.77 21.90
CA HIS A 315 -19.63 -2.40 21.50
C HIS A 315 -18.64 -3.52 21.82
N MET A 316 -17.90 -3.96 20.80
CA MET A 316 -16.68 -4.74 20.95
C MET A 316 -15.62 -4.16 20.03
N ALA A 317 -14.44 -3.89 20.58
CA ALA A 317 -13.34 -3.39 19.79
C ALA A 317 -12.00 -3.84 20.34
N VAL A 318 -11.02 -3.95 19.44
CA VAL A 318 -9.61 -4.16 19.76
C VAL A 318 -8.83 -2.92 19.36
N GLY A 319 -7.88 -2.51 20.18
CA GLY A 319 -7.08 -1.33 19.88
C GLY A 319 -5.92 -1.18 20.85
N PHE A 320 -5.27 -0.03 20.81
CA PHE A 320 -4.11 0.24 21.65
C PHE A 320 -4.44 1.29 22.70
N ARG A 321 -3.86 1.15 23.88
CA ARG A 321 -3.93 2.15 24.97
C ARG A 321 -2.54 2.43 25.50
N TYR A 322 -2.26 3.67 25.87
CA TYR A 322 -1.02 3.98 26.57
C TYR A 322 -0.99 3.26 27.91
N ALA A 323 0.13 2.60 28.22
CA ALA A 323 0.32 1.92 29.49
C ALA A 323 0.24 2.92 30.66
N GLU A 324 0.71 4.15 30.47
CA GLU A 324 0.73 5.18 31.52
C GLU A 324 -0.66 5.53 32.08
N ASN A 325 -1.67 5.67 31.21
CA ASN A 325 -2.97 6.25 31.58
C ASN A 325 -4.20 5.49 31.05
N GLY A 326 -3.99 4.48 30.20
CA GLY A 326 -5.07 3.69 29.61
C GLY A 326 -5.92 4.44 28.60
N ASN A 327 -5.46 5.60 28.11
CA ASN A 327 -6.11 6.38 27.07
C ASN A 327 -5.75 5.84 25.69
N LYS A 328 -6.67 6.03 24.74
CA LYS A 328 -6.46 5.68 23.33
C LYS A 328 -5.55 6.70 22.64
N PRO A 329 -4.56 6.29 21.84
CA PRO A 329 -3.83 7.19 20.95
C PRO A 329 -4.78 7.92 19.98
N SER A 330 -4.61 9.22 19.80
CA SER A 330 -5.48 10.04 18.93
C SER A 330 -5.35 9.71 17.45
N SER A 331 -4.16 9.28 17.02
CA SER A 331 -3.82 8.92 15.65
C SER A 331 -4.35 7.54 15.22
N LEU A 332 -4.84 6.72 16.16
CA LEU A 332 -5.27 5.36 15.88
C LEU A 332 -6.69 5.10 16.36
N SER A 333 -7.52 4.61 15.45
CA SER A 333 -8.89 4.21 15.78
C SER A 333 -8.93 2.78 16.29
N ASP A 334 -9.87 2.50 17.18
CA ASP A 334 -10.14 1.13 17.59
C ASP A 334 -10.86 0.40 16.47
N PHE A 335 -10.60 -0.89 16.44
CA PHE A 335 -11.10 -1.79 15.44
C PHE A 335 -12.28 -2.56 15.97
N GLN A 336 -13.47 -2.29 15.44
CA GLN A 336 -14.69 -2.99 15.84
C GLN A 336 -14.72 -4.40 15.26
N PHE A 337 -15.18 -5.35 16.07
CA PHE A 337 -15.39 -6.74 15.64
C PHE A 337 -16.68 -7.29 16.26
N TYR A 338 -17.22 -8.37 15.70
CA TYR A 338 -18.48 -8.94 16.14
C TYR A 338 -18.39 -10.46 16.34
N PRO A 339 -19.12 -11.03 17.32
CA PRO A 339 -19.25 -12.47 17.51
C PRO A 339 -19.65 -13.17 16.21
N PRO A 340 -19.13 -14.38 15.91
CA PRO A 340 -19.60 -15.14 14.76
C PRO A 340 -21.09 -15.46 14.92
N THR A 341 -21.90 -15.14 13.91
CA THR A 341 -23.36 -15.34 13.93
C THR A 341 -23.79 -16.66 13.29
N VAL A 342 -22.96 -17.24 12.41
CA VAL A 342 -23.25 -18.44 11.63
C VAL A 342 -22.15 -19.49 11.84
N GLY A 343 -22.54 -20.71 12.23
CA GLY A 343 -21.63 -21.84 12.37
C GLY A 343 -21.52 -22.61 11.07
N ASP A 344 -20.84 -22.05 10.08
CA ASP A 344 -20.36 -22.86 8.98
C ASP A 344 -19.05 -23.52 9.40
N SER A 345 -18.89 -24.80 9.06
CA SER A 345 -17.66 -25.58 9.26
C SER A 345 -16.38 -24.93 8.67
N LYS A 346 -16.55 -23.92 7.81
CA LYS A 346 -15.48 -23.12 7.20
C LYS A 346 -15.20 -21.78 7.91
N ASP A 347 -16.09 -21.30 8.77
CA ASP A 347 -15.85 -20.07 9.53
C ASP A 347 -15.00 -20.39 10.77
N THR A 348 -13.70 -20.14 10.65
CA THR A 348 -12.73 -20.31 11.74
C THR A 348 -12.82 -19.21 12.81
N GLY A 349 -13.77 -18.27 12.68
CA GLY A 349 -13.90 -17.12 13.56
C GLY A 349 -12.73 -16.15 13.46
N LEU A 350 -11.90 -16.25 12.41
CA LEU A 350 -10.70 -15.45 12.25
C LEU A 350 -11.06 -13.98 11.97
N ARG A 351 -10.40 -13.07 12.68
CA ARG A 351 -10.47 -11.62 12.52
C ARG A 351 -9.07 -11.13 12.18
N LYS A 352 -8.94 -10.35 11.10
CA LYS A 352 -7.66 -9.79 10.64
C LYS A 352 -7.85 -8.32 10.32
N MET A 353 -6.92 -7.51 10.78
CA MET A 353 -7.04 -6.06 10.75
C MET A 353 -5.67 -5.48 10.48
N ARG A 354 -5.55 -4.68 9.42
CA ARG A 354 -4.30 -4.04 9.04
C ARG A 354 -4.37 -2.55 9.27
N PHE A 355 -3.28 -1.98 9.74
CA PHE A 355 -3.20 -0.56 10.03
C PHE A 355 -1.77 -0.03 9.92
N THR A 356 -1.68 1.28 9.73
CA THR A 356 -0.42 2.03 9.71
C THR A 356 -0.58 3.24 10.63
N THR A 357 0.51 3.71 11.21
CA THR A 357 0.55 4.98 11.96
C THR A 357 1.41 5.99 11.19
N ASN A 358 1.14 7.28 11.34
CA ASN A 358 1.94 8.36 10.74
C ASN A 358 2.99 8.92 11.71
N GLU A 359 2.91 8.54 12.98
CA GLU A 359 3.82 8.93 14.05
C GLU A 359 4.28 7.70 14.84
N THR A 360 5.39 7.85 15.57
CA THR A 360 5.85 6.84 16.53
C THR A 360 4.94 6.89 17.75
N ILE A 361 4.37 5.75 18.13
CA ILE A 361 3.55 5.60 19.33
C ILE A 361 4.24 4.62 20.27
N GLU A 362 4.79 5.13 21.37
CA GLU A 362 5.56 4.35 22.33
C GLU A 362 4.73 3.93 23.56
N GLY A 363 5.11 2.82 24.19
CA GLY A 363 4.55 2.40 25.48
C GLY A 363 3.06 2.08 25.43
N VAL A 364 2.58 1.48 24.35
CA VAL A 364 1.16 1.09 24.21
C VAL A 364 0.94 -0.40 24.42
N CYS A 365 -0.24 -0.74 24.89
CA CYS A 365 -0.69 -2.11 25.12
C CYS A 365 -1.92 -2.43 24.26
N LEU A 366 -1.96 -3.64 23.70
CA LEU A 366 -3.13 -4.15 22.99
C LEU A 366 -4.25 -4.44 23.99
N ALA A 367 -5.43 -3.88 23.74
CA ALA A 367 -6.59 -3.95 24.61
C ALA A 367 -7.85 -4.35 23.85
N PHE A 368 -8.66 -5.21 24.47
CA PHE A 368 -10.02 -5.51 24.03
C PHE A 368 -11.00 -4.77 24.93
N THR A 369 -11.94 -4.05 24.34
CA THR A 369 -12.93 -3.24 25.05
C THR A 369 -14.33 -3.74 24.71
N PHE A 370 -15.16 -3.88 25.73
CA PHE A 370 -16.52 -4.40 25.63
C PHE A 370 -17.48 -3.47 26.38
N ALA A 371 -18.60 -3.12 25.75
CA ALA A 371 -19.72 -2.48 26.43
C ALA A 371 -21.02 -3.07 25.89
N SER A 372 -21.76 -3.76 26.75
CA SER A 372 -23.01 -4.42 26.37
C SER A 372 -24.19 -3.60 26.86
N PHE A 373 -25.06 -3.19 25.95
CA PHE A 373 -26.34 -2.54 26.24
C PHE A 373 -27.51 -3.53 26.08
N SER A 374 -27.27 -4.66 25.41
CA SER A 374 -28.20 -5.77 25.30
C SER A 374 -28.01 -6.73 26.50
N PRO A 375 -29.04 -6.91 27.35
CA PRO A 375 -28.91 -7.69 28.58
C PRO A 375 -28.56 -9.16 28.30
N VAL A 376 -29.12 -9.74 27.25
CA VAL A 376 -28.86 -11.13 26.85
C VAL A 376 -27.41 -11.31 26.39
N ALA A 377 -26.87 -10.36 25.59
CA ALA A 377 -25.50 -10.45 25.10
C ALA A 377 -24.46 -10.34 26.23
N SER A 378 -24.75 -9.55 27.28
CA SER A 378 -23.86 -9.36 28.43
C SER A 378 -23.63 -10.64 29.25
N ALA A 379 -24.59 -11.57 29.23
CA ALA A 379 -24.49 -12.87 29.90
C ALA A 379 -23.71 -13.92 29.07
N GLY A 380 -23.28 -13.57 27.86
CA GLY A 380 -22.56 -14.47 26.96
C GLY A 380 -21.09 -14.67 27.34
N ASN A 381 -20.45 -15.59 26.62
CA ASN A 381 -19.02 -15.84 26.71
C ASN A 381 -18.32 -15.49 25.40
N ILE A 382 -17.12 -14.92 25.49
CA ILE A 382 -16.28 -14.62 24.33
C ILE A 382 -14.99 -15.42 24.47
N ASN A 383 -14.74 -16.31 23.51
CA ASN A 383 -13.49 -17.03 23.42
C ASN A 383 -12.57 -16.27 22.45
N LEU A 384 -11.35 -15.95 22.90
CA LEU A 384 -10.29 -15.39 22.06
C LEU A 384 -9.18 -16.42 21.95
N ALA A 385 -8.69 -16.67 20.75
CA ALA A 385 -7.62 -17.61 20.48
C ALA A 385 -6.64 -17.04 19.46
N ASN A 386 -5.39 -17.53 19.46
CA ASN A 386 -4.39 -17.18 18.45
C ASN A 386 -4.22 -15.66 18.24
N ILE A 387 -4.24 -14.87 19.30
CA ILE A 387 -4.01 -13.42 19.21
C ILE A 387 -2.58 -13.20 18.72
N LYS A 388 -2.42 -12.41 17.67
CA LYS A 388 -1.13 -12.02 17.11
C LYS A 388 -1.15 -10.56 16.72
N LEU A 389 -0.06 -9.88 16.98
CA LEU A 389 0.30 -8.65 16.30
C LEU A 389 1.55 -8.95 15.51
N ARG A 390 1.56 -8.67 14.21
CA ARG A 390 2.76 -8.84 13.38
C ARG A 390 3.04 -7.60 12.58
N LYS A 391 4.33 -7.31 12.39
CA LYS A 391 4.75 -6.41 11.32
C LYS A 391 4.53 -7.15 10.01
N ILE A 392 3.73 -6.56 9.13
CA ILE A 392 3.58 -7.07 7.77
C ILE A 392 4.63 -6.37 6.93
N ALA A 393 5.30 -7.17 6.10
CA ALA A 393 6.05 -6.64 4.98
C ALA A 393 5.05 -6.03 3.99
N SER A 394 4.57 -4.83 4.29
CA SER A 394 3.92 -3.97 3.31
C SER A 394 4.99 -3.32 2.46
N SER A 395 4.56 -2.82 1.30
CA SER A 395 5.29 -2.06 0.29
C SER A 395 5.83 -0.70 0.78
N ASN A 396 6.38 -0.65 2.00
CA ASN A 396 7.13 0.49 2.52
C ASN A 396 8.57 0.35 2.05
N TYR A 397 8.79 0.95 0.90
CA TYR A 397 10.04 1.03 0.19
C TYR A 397 10.84 2.23 0.73
N THR A 398 12.06 1.99 1.21
CA THR A 398 13.02 3.10 1.37
C THR A 398 13.72 3.27 0.04
N PHE A 399 13.35 4.35 -0.65
CA PHE A 399 14.00 4.78 -1.88
C PHE A 399 15.36 5.39 -1.51
N THR A 400 16.42 4.86 -2.11
CA THR A 400 17.77 5.41 -1.95
C THR A 400 18.27 5.89 -3.29
N ASP A 401 18.81 7.11 -3.31
CA ASP A 401 19.48 7.66 -4.48
C ASP A 401 20.94 7.17 -4.59
N GLU A 402 21.42 6.42 -3.59
CA GLU A 402 22.77 5.83 -3.59
C GLU A 402 22.91 4.73 -4.65
N ILE A 403 24.10 4.66 -5.26
CA ILE A 403 24.47 3.56 -6.15
C ILE A 403 24.48 2.27 -5.34
N LEU A 404 23.57 1.35 -5.69
CA LEU A 404 23.47 0.06 -5.04
C LEU A 404 24.67 -0.83 -5.39
N ALA A 405 25.33 -1.38 -4.37
CA ALA A 405 26.31 -2.44 -4.56
C ALA A 405 25.66 -3.64 -5.28
N ILE A 406 26.41 -4.33 -6.15
CA ILE A 406 25.91 -5.45 -6.96
C ILE A 406 25.24 -6.52 -6.08
N ALA A 407 25.90 -6.92 -4.99
CA ALA A 407 25.40 -7.90 -4.02
C ALA A 407 24.05 -7.53 -3.38
N ASP A 408 23.72 -6.24 -3.31
CA ASP A 408 22.51 -5.71 -2.69
C ASP A 408 21.33 -5.57 -3.65
N LYS A 409 21.57 -5.61 -4.97
CA LYS A 409 20.53 -5.40 -5.97
C LYS A 409 19.41 -6.43 -5.87
N LYS A 410 19.71 -7.67 -5.47
CA LYS A 410 18.72 -8.73 -5.21
C LYS A 410 17.66 -8.33 -4.17
N ASN A 411 18.00 -7.45 -3.22
CA ASN A 411 17.08 -7.03 -2.17
C ASN A 411 16.16 -5.87 -2.59
N VAL A 412 16.26 -5.39 -3.83
CA VAL A 412 15.38 -4.34 -4.35
C VAL A 412 14.00 -4.94 -4.62
N LYS A 413 12.97 -4.31 -4.05
CA LYS A 413 11.58 -4.75 -4.11
C LYS A 413 10.63 -3.75 -4.77
N ALA A 414 11.11 -2.56 -5.13
CA ALA A 414 10.41 -1.65 -6.02
C ALA A 414 11.34 -0.66 -6.71
N LEU A 415 10.81 -0.04 -7.77
CA LEU A 415 11.42 1.10 -8.44
C LEU A 415 10.44 2.28 -8.43
N LYS A 416 10.93 3.46 -8.07
CA LYS A 416 10.23 4.73 -8.31
C LYS A 416 10.76 5.33 -9.59
N ILE A 417 9.84 5.75 -10.45
CA ILE A 417 10.11 6.31 -11.76
C ILE A 417 9.55 7.72 -11.77
N GLU A 418 10.37 8.70 -12.10
CA GLU A 418 9.96 10.09 -12.26
C GLU A 418 10.21 10.51 -13.71
N ILE A 419 9.14 10.83 -14.42
CA ILE A 419 9.19 11.24 -15.83
C ILE A 419 8.65 12.66 -15.93
N ALA A 420 9.41 13.54 -16.60
CA ALA A 420 8.96 14.87 -16.97
C ALA A 420 9.13 15.05 -18.48
N ILE A 421 8.06 15.49 -19.14
CA ILE A 421 8.05 15.78 -20.57
C ILE A 421 7.65 17.23 -20.76
N ASN A 422 8.41 17.94 -21.58
CA ASN A 422 8.16 19.33 -21.92
C ASN A 422 7.71 19.44 -23.36
N LYS A 423 6.54 20.06 -23.53
CA LYS A 423 5.98 20.34 -24.83
C LYS A 423 5.59 21.80 -24.92
N ASN A 424 6.27 22.54 -25.81
CA ASN A 424 6.03 23.97 -26.03
C ASN A 424 6.14 24.83 -24.75
N GLY A 425 7.01 24.46 -23.81
CA GLY A 425 7.20 25.19 -22.54
C GLY A 425 6.21 24.83 -21.43
N GLU A 426 5.33 23.84 -21.65
CA GLU A 426 4.45 23.26 -20.63
C GLU A 426 4.96 21.86 -20.24
N THR A 427 5.14 21.62 -18.95
CA THR A 427 5.70 20.36 -18.43
C THR A 427 4.58 19.45 -17.91
N GLY A 428 4.52 18.22 -18.42
CA GLY A 428 3.78 17.12 -17.79
C GLY A 428 4.72 16.28 -16.93
N THR A 429 4.28 15.91 -15.73
CA THR A 429 5.09 15.11 -14.81
C THR A 429 4.28 13.95 -14.25
N GLU A 430 4.88 12.77 -14.17
CA GLU A 430 4.31 11.63 -13.46
C GLU A 430 5.37 10.98 -12.60
N THR A 431 4.92 10.50 -11.44
CA THR A 431 5.70 9.62 -10.58
C THR A 431 4.96 8.29 -10.46
N ALA A 432 5.66 7.22 -10.79
CA ALA A 432 5.16 5.86 -10.68
C ALA A 432 6.01 5.07 -9.68
N ILE A 433 5.37 4.23 -8.87
CA ILE A 433 6.05 3.25 -8.04
C ILE A 433 5.62 1.87 -8.53
N VAL A 434 6.59 1.03 -8.87
CA VAL A 434 6.37 -0.31 -9.41
C VAL A 434 7.01 -1.33 -8.48
N SER A 435 6.20 -2.23 -7.93
CA SER A 435 6.66 -3.31 -7.07
C SER A 435 7.32 -4.42 -7.89
N ILE A 436 8.42 -4.96 -7.39
CA ILE A 436 9.14 -6.11 -7.92
C ILE A 436 9.06 -7.21 -6.86
N PRO A 437 8.03 -8.06 -6.90
CA PRO A 437 7.75 -9.02 -5.83
C PRO A 437 8.89 -10.04 -5.67
N SER A 438 9.50 -10.47 -6.78
CA SER A 438 10.66 -11.36 -6.72
C SER A 438 11.89 -10.82 -7.45
N ASN A 439 13.02 -10.79 -6.76
CA ASN A 439 14.28 -10.33 -7.31
C ASN A 439 15.39 -11.10 -6.60
N GLY A 440 16.22 -11.81 -7.35
CA GLY A 440 17.18 -12.76 -6.79
C GLY A 440 16.65 -14.20 -6.57
N PRO A 441 17.55 -15.12 -6.17
CA PRO A 441 17.29 -16.57 -6.13
C PRO A 441 16.67 -17.06 -4.81
N ARG A 442 16.35 -16.16 -3.87
CA ARG A 442 15.77 -16.50 -2.57
C ARG A 442 14.66 -15.50 -2.24
N ASP A 443 13.44 -15.85 -2.61
CA ASP A 443 12.23 -15.39 -1.93
C ASP A 443 11.53 -16.58 -1.28
#